data_AF-A0A7W1F096-F1
#
_entry.id   AF-A0A7W1F096-F1
#
_cell.length_a   1.000
_cell.length_b   1.000
_cell.length_c   1.000
_cell.angle_alpha   90.00
_cell.angle_beta   90.00
_cell.angle_gamma   90.00
#
_symmetry.space_group_name_H-M   'P 1'
#
loop_
_entity.id
_entity.type
_entity.pdbx_description
1 polymer ?
#
loop_
_entity_poly.entity_id
_entity_poly.type
_entity_poly.pdbx_seq_one_letter_code
_entity_poly.pdbx_strand_id
1 'polypeptide(L)'
;MALSCTHPRRGSLLIIVTGMAALLLALSLAFLATMRGDGDRTRKIMSDTQARMMLNAAISYVLETARIGWGAHETQGWNDVRNHAVGPIPLDRNPEAGSLTQPTYAVWAAAPSEWPAPGTAMRAALSVWSRPPAAVRAGPRNPIHIGPGLPLQDDVSPDSIRTAGLHGDVGSYRSVSEVWRMGSYDHPDPEAIVDPRASAAAAVQFAAGDSRPRAGTSARAWFRIYRESAADHDGDGTPYYDVLDLNGGSGVDYQGNERPYPPNASVFVVTCGSGATLGFRRWSEVVAAGADLTFMGDQSYFEELRSAETVLWYRIEWSPLTGDYGPMGRRKGYPLPNQGWFPIWNQISAIPSQAGSILWTQRLDREPPAW
;
A
#
# COMPACT_ATOMS: atom_id res chain seq x y z
N MET A 1 -30.32 -18.50 85.15
CA MET A 1 -29.25 -18.34 84.14
C MET A 1 -29.58 -19.29 82.98
N ALA A 2 -30.49 -18.85 82.09
CA ALA A 2 -30.98 -19.71 81.00
C ALA A 2 -30.06 -19.56 79.79
N LEU A 3 -29.30 -20.61 79.49
CA LEU A 3 -28.49 -20.74 78.28
C LEU A 3 -29.44 -20.85 77.08
N SER A 4 -29.54 -19.75 76.33
CA SER A 4 -30.29 -19.70 75.07
C SER A 4 -29.69 -20.71 74.09
N CYS A 5 -30.47 -21.75 73.74
CA CYS A 5 -30.13 -22.71 72.70
C CYS A 5 -29.99 -21.98 71.36
N THR A 6 -28.75 -21.67 70.97
CA THR A 6 -28.41 -21.13 69.66
C THR A 6 -28.75 -22.15 68.57
N HIS A 7 -29.64 -21.78 67.64
CA HIS A 7 -30.07 -22.65 66.55
C HIS A 7 -28.91 -23.06 65.62
N PRO A 8 -28.49 -24.35 65.59
CA PRO A 8 -27.34 -24.81 64.81
C PRO A 8 -27.49 -24.64 63.29
N ARG A 9 -28.74 -24.52 62.78
CA ARG A 9 -29.04 -24.34 61.35
C ARG A 9 -28.59 -23.00 60.78
N ARG A 10 -28.40 -21.97 61.63
CA ARG A 10 -27.99 -20.63 61.17
C ARG A 10 -26.53 -20.59 60.71
N GLY A 11 -25.66 -21.41 61.31
CA GLY A 11 -24.25 -21.49 60.92
C GLY A 11 -24.06 -22.10 59.53
N SER A 12 -24.78 -23.18 59.22
CA SER A 12 -24.68 -23.84 57.91
C SER A 12 -25.12 -22.95 56.74
N LEU A 13 -26.18 -22.14 56.92
CA LEU A 13 -26.63 -21.19 55.89
C LEU A 13 -25.57 -20.12 55.60
N LEU A 14 -24.91 -19.58 56.62
CA LEU A 14 -23.85 -18.59 56.43
C LEU A 14 -22.68 -19.17 55.63
N ILE A 15 -22.28 -20.41 55.92
CA ILE A 15 -21.20 -21.10 55.19
C ILE A 15 -21.59 -21.31 53.72
N ILE A 16 -22.84 -21.70 53.44
CA ILE A 16 -23.32 -21.89 52.07
C ILE A 16 -23.35 -20.56 51.31
N VAL A 17 -23.90 -19.50 51.91
CA VAL A 17 -23.98 -18.18 51.26
C VAL A 17 -22.60 -17.59 51.02
N THR A 18 -21.69 -17.66 52.00
CA THR A 18 -20.32 -17.18 51.84
C THR A 18 -19.56 -18.00 50.80
N GLY A 19 -19.74 -19.32 50.77
CA GLY A 19 -19.17 -20.19 49.73
C GLY A 19 -19.68 -19.85 48.33
N MET A 20 -21.00 -19.69 48.18
CA MET A 20 -21.61 -19.26 46.91
C MET A 20 -21.12 -17.88 46.47
N ALA A 21 -21.05 -16.91 47.39
CA ALA A 21 -20.55 -15.56 47.10
C ALA A 21 -19.08 -15.59 46.68
N ALA A 22 -18.24 -16.37 47.36
CA ALA A 22 -16.84 -16.55 47.00
C ALA A 22 -16.68 -17.20 45.61
N LEU A 23 -17.48 -18.22 45.29
CA LEU A 23 -17.48 -18.87 43.98
C LEU A 23 -17.91 -17.91 42.86
N LEU A 24 -18.96 -17.11 43.08
CA LEU A 24 -19.42 -16.12 42.11
C LEU A 24 -18.39 -15.00 41.90
N LEU A 25 -17.72 -14.57 42.97
CA LEU A 25 -16.65 -13.59 42.88
C LEU A 25 -15.45 -14.14 42.10
N ALA A 26 -15.04 -15.38 42.36
CA ALA A 26 -13.95 -16.03 41.64
C ALA A 26 -14.26 -16.18 40.14
N LEU A 27 -15.49 -16.59 39.80
CA LEU A 27 -15.93 -16.71 38.41
C LEU A 27 -15.97 -15.35 37.71
N SER A 28 -16.43 -14.31 38.41
CA SER A 28 -16.46 -12.94 37.90
C SER A 28 -15.05 -12.39 37.64
N LEU A 29 -14.10 -12.66 38.54
CA LEU A 29 -12.69 -12.28 38.37
C LEU A 29 -12.03 -13.02 37.19
N ALA A 30 -12.26 -14.32 37.06
CA ALA A 30 -11.76 -15.11 35.94
C ALA A 30 -12.30 -14.62 34.59
N PHE A 31 -13.60 -14.27 34.55
CA PHE A 31 -14.23 -13.69 33.37
C PHE A 31 -13.62 -12.33 33.00
N LEU A 32 -13.45 -11.42 33.97
CA LEU A 32 -12.81 -10.12 33.74
C LEU A 32 -11.36 -10.25 33.28
N ALA A 33 -10.60 -11.18 33.85
CA ALA A 33 -9.22 -11.46 33.43
C ALA A 33 -9.17 -11.96 31.98
N THR A 34 -10.10 -12.85 31.59
CA THR A 34 -10.20 -13.38 30.23
C THR A 34 -10.58 -12.27 29.24
N MET A 35 -11.60 -11.47 29.56
CA MET A 35 -12.05 -10.34 28.74
C MET A 35 -10.94 -9.31 28.52
N ARG A 36 -10.13 -9.03 29.55
CA ARG A 36 -8.95 -8.16 29.40
C ARG A 36 -7.90 -8.78 28.47
N GLY A 37 -7.59 -10.06 28.65
CA GLY A 37 -6.65 -10.79 27.80
C GLY A 37 -7.08 -10.82 26.34
N ASP A 38 -8.37 -11.03 26.06
CA ASP A 38 -8.91 -10.99 24.70
C ASP A 38 -8.87 -9.57 24.12
N GLY A 39 -9.20 -8.56 24.92
CA GLY A 39 -9.06 -7.15 24.52
C GLY A 39 -7.62 -6.78 24.14
N ASP A 40 -6.62 -7.30 24.86
CA ASP A 40 -5.20 -7.08 24.55
C ASP A 40 -4.78 -7.79 23.25
N ARG A 41 -5.25 -9.02 23.03
CA ARG A 41 -5.01 -9.78 21.80
C ARG A 41 -5.63 -9.11 20.58
N THR A 42 -6.89 -8.69 20.66
CA THR A 42 -7.59 -8.00 19.57
C THR A 42 -6.87 -6.70 19.23
N ARG A 43 -6.46 -5.91 20.23
CA ARG A 43 -5.67 -4.69 20.00
C ARG A 43 -4.38 -4.96 19.24
N LYS A 44 -3.65 -6.01 19.61
CA LYS A 44 -2.40 -6.41 18.92
C LYS A 44 -2.64 -6.88 17.48
N ILE A 45 -3.72 -7.62 17.22
CA ILE A 45 -4.08 -8.03 15.86
C ILE A 45 -4.46 -6.82 15.01
N MET A 46 -5.21 -5.87 15.57
CA MET A 46 -5.60 -4.64 14.88
C MET A 46 -4.37 -3.78 14.57
N SER A 47 -3.43 -3.64 15.50
CA SER A 47 -2.20 -2.87 15.27
C SER A 47 -1.30 -3.50 14.20
N ASP A 48 -1.13 -4.83 14.22
CA ASP A 48 -0.39 -5.55 13.17
C ASP A 48 -1.06 -5.43 11.80
N THR A 49 -2.39 -5.58 11.75
CA THR A 49 -3.18 -5.40 10.51
C THR A 49 -3.01 -3.99 9.96
N GLN A 50 -3.11 -2.97 10.83
CA GLN A 50 -2.97 -1.58 10.44
C GLN A 50 -1.55 -1.28 9.94
N ALA A 51 -0.50 -1.80 10.60
CA ALA A 51 0.87 -1.66 10.14
C ALA A 51 1.08 -2.31 8.76
N ARG A 52 0.49 -3.47 8.50
CA ARG A 52 0.54 -4.12 7.16
C ARG A 52 -0.23 -3.35 6.09
N MET A 53 -1.35 -2.70 6.45
CA MET A 53 -2.04 -1.81 5.53
C MET A 53 -1.16 -0.60 5.14
N MET A 54 -0.31 -0.11 6.05
CA MET A 54 0.64 0.96 5.76
C MET A 54 1.73 0.54 4.77
N LEU A 55 2.12 -0.74 4.73
CA LEU A 55 3.02 -1.23 3.68
C LEU A 55 2.38 -1.08 2.29
N ASN A 56 1.10 -1.40 2.15
CA ASN A 56 0.41 -1.24 0.87
C ASN A 56 0.32 0.24 0.46
N ALA A 57 0.05 1.14 1.44
CA ALA A 57 0.08 2.58 1.20
C ALA A 57 1.47 3.07 0.75
N ALA A 58 2.53 2.58 1.39
CA ALA A 58 3.91 2.91 1.02
C ALA A 58 4.27 2.41 -0.39
N ILE A 59 3.91 1.16 -0.72
CA ILE A 59 4.14 0.60 -2.07
C ILE A 59 3.36 1.40 -3.11
N SER A 60 2.10 1.72 -2.85
CA SER A 60 1.28 2.55 -3.74
C SER A 60 1.90 3.92 -3.94
N TYR A 61 2.43 4.54 -2.88
CA TYR A 61 3.17 5.79 -2.98
C TYR A 61 4.38 5.64 -3.90
N VAL A 62 5.21 4.61 -3.73
CA VAL A 62 6.40 4.37 -4.57
C VAL A 62 6.01 4.17 -6.03
N LEU A 63 4.96 3.39 -6.31
CA LEU A 63 4.48 3.13 -7.67
C LEU A 63 3.94 4.41 -8.33
N GLU A 64 3.16 5.20 -7.61
CA GLU A 64 2.55 6.41 -8.15
C GLU A 64 3.61 7.50 -8.41
N THR A 65 4.50 7.71 -7.46
CA THR A 65 5.60 8.68 -7.61
C THR A 65 6.66 8.22 -8.63
N ALA A 66 6.77 6.92 -8.89
CA ALA A 66 7.54 6.42 -10.03
C ALA A 66 6.94 6.83 -11.37
N ARG A 67 5.60 6.81 -11.47
CA ARG A 67 4.87 7.10 -12.71
C ARG A 67 4.95 8.58 -13.07
N ILE A 68 4.71 9.44 -12.08
CA ILE A 68 4.73 10.89 -12.26
C ILE A 68 6.17 11.36 -12.56
N GLY A 69 7.17 10.64 -12.05
CA GLY A 69 8.54 11.12 -11.95
C GLY A 69 8.63 12.22 -10.90
N TRP A 70 9.83 12.78 -10.69
CA TRP A 70 10.05 13.72 -9.58
C TRP A 70 10.22 15.17 -10.04
N GLY A 71 9.57 15.51 -11.17
CA GLY A 71 9.61 16.84 -11.77
C GLY A 71 8.27 17.25 -12.40
N ALA A 72 8.23 18.43 -13.03
CA ALA A 72 7.03 19.01 -13.64
C ALA A 72 6.55 18.30 -14.92
N HIS A 73 7.23 17.24 -15.35
CA HIS A 73 6.95 16.49 -16.56
C HIS A 73 6.85 15.00 -16.22
N GLU A 74 5.95 14.28 -16.90
CA GLU A 74 5.80 12.83 -16.84
C GLU A 74 7.15 12.18 -17.18
N THR A 75 7.92 11.88 -16.15
CA THR A 75 9.29 11.43 -16.26
C THR A 75 9.38 10.03 -15.69
N GLN A 76 9.95 9.13 -16.48
CA GLN A 76 9.77 7.70 -16.28
C GLN A 76 10.68 7.18 -15.15
N GLY A 77 10.16 7.09 -13.93
CA GLY A 77 10.67 6.20 -12.90
C GLY A 77 11.68 6.76 -11.89
N TRP A 78 12.01 5.91 -10.90
CA TRP A 78 13.08 6.15 -9.92
C TRP A 78 14.48 6.00 -10.54
N ASN A 79 14.55 5.30 -11.68
CA ASN A 79 15.73 5.13 -12.53
C ASN A 79 15.34 5.43 -13.98
N ASP A 80 16.22 6.09 -14.73
CA ASP A 80 16.00 6.39 -16.14
C ASP A 80 15.96 5.12 -16.98
N VAL A 81 14.94 4.92 -17.82
CA VAL A 81 14.83 3.71 -18.63
C VAL A 81 15.88 3.60 -19.75
N ARG A 82 16.53 4.71 -20.14
CA ARG A 82 17.48 4.75 -21.27
C ARG A 82 18.87 4.27 -20.87
N ASN A 83 19.30 4.57 -19.66
CA ASN A 83 20.64 4.22 -19.19
C ASN A 83 20.69 3.71 -17.74
N HIS A 84 19.52 3.52 -17.11
CA HIS A 84 19.36 3.04 -15.74
C HIS A 84 20.03 3.89 -14.65
N ALA A 85 20.39 5.14 -14.97
CA ALA A 85 20.90 6.07 -13.98
C ALA A 85 19.82 6.46 -12.95
N VAL A 86 20.26 7.03 -11.82
CA VAL A 86 19.38 7.51 -10.75
C VAL A 86 18.51 8.68 -11.25
N GLY A 87 17.20 8.54 -11.09
CA GLY A 87 16.20 9.55 -11.48
C GLY A 87 15.99 9.63 -12.99
N PRO A 88 15.03 10.45 -13.44
CA PRO A 88 14.87 10.72 -14.85
C PRO A 88 15.97 11.69 -15.33
N ILE A 89 16.73 11.27 -16.33
CA ILE A 89 17.60 12.17 -17.07
C ILE A 89 16.69 13.11 -17.87
N PRO A 90 16.99 14.40 -17.96
CA PRO A 90 16.30 15.24 -18.92
C PRO A 90 16.39 14.63 -20.34
N LEU A 91 15.36 14.81 -21.17
CA LEU A 91 15.51 14.54 -22.59
C LEU A 91 16.58 15.51 -23.13
N ASP A 92 17.74 14.99 -23.52
CA ASP A 92 18.74 15.77 -24.24
C ASP A 92 18.06 16.45 -25.42
N ARG A 93 17.92 17.77 -25.34
CA ARG A 93 17.34 18.58 -26.41
C ARG A 93 18.46 18.87 -27.40
N ASN A 94 18.38 18.19 -28.54
CA ASN A 94 19.03 18.45 -29.83
C ASN A 94 20.39 19.19 -29.78
N PRO A 95 21.53 18.51 -30.03
CA PRO A 95 22.86 19.11 -30.04
C PRO A 95 23.05 20.23 -31.10
N GLU A 96 22.13 20.39 -32.05
CA GLU A 96 22.21 21.42 -33.11
C GLU A 96 21.69 22.81 -32.67
N ALA A 97 20.93 22.91 -31.58
CA ALA A 97 20.46 24.21 -31.07
C ALA A 97 21.53 24.83 -30.15
N GLY A 98 22.55 25.45 -30.75
CA GLY A 98 23.78 26.00 -30.15
C GLY A 98 23.67 27.09 -29.08
N SER A 99 22.64 27.06 -28.23
CA SER A 99 22.62 27.75 -26.94
C SER A 99 21.66 27.00 -26.02
N LEU A 100 22.22 26.07 -25.26
CA LEU A 100 21.59 25.58 -24.05
C LEU A 100 21.57 26.75 -23.06
N THR A 101 20.48 27.53 -23.05
CA THR A 101 19.94 27.89 -21.74
C THR A 101 19.70 26.54 -21.09
N GLN A 102 20.62 26.13 -20.20
CA GLN A 102 20.36 25.03 -19.29
C GLN A 102 18.93 25.23 -18.83
N PRO A 103 18.03 24.24 -18.95
CA PRO A 103 16.78 24.35 -18.23
C PRO A 103 17.20 24.60 -16.78
N THR A 104 16.83 25.76 -16.26
CA THR A 104 17.17 26.25 -14.92
C THR A 104 16.43 25.39 -13.91
N TYR A 105 16.77 24.10 -13.83
CA TYR A 105 16.26 23.13 -12.88
C TYR A 105 17.39 22.28 -12.30
N ALA A 106 18.63 22.78 -12.38
CA ALA A 106 19.73 22.42 -11.48
C ALA A 106 19.46 22.81 -10.00
N VAL A 107 18.20 23.01 -9.61
CA VAL A 107 17.78 23.44 -8.27
C VAL A 107 16.68 22.52 -7.69
N TRP A 108 16.18 21.55 -8.46
CA TRP A 108 15.19 20.57 -7.96
C TRP A 108 15.55 19.12 -8.31
N ALA A 109 16.82 18.84 -8.66
CA ALA A 109 17.41 17.70 -8.00
C ALA A 109 17.28 18.07 -6.53
N ALA A 110 16.30 17.47 -5.85
CA ALA A 110 16.22 17.43 -4.41
C ALA A 110 17.69 17.43 -3.95
N ALA A 111 18.13 18.45 -3.19
CA ALA A 111 19.53 18.53 -2.75
C ALA A 111 19.93 17.11 -2.30
N PRO A 112 21.17 16.62 -2.42
CA PRO A 112 21.47 15.22 -2.07
C PRO A 112 20.95 14.78 -0.67
N SER A 113 20.55 15.73 0.19
CA SER A 113 19.81 15.60 1.44
C SER A 113 18.26 15.53 1.38
N GLU A 114 17.60 15.69 0.25
CA GLU A 114 16.15 15.82 0.10
C GLU A 114 15.56 14.57 -0.56
N TRP A 115 14.42 14.15 -0.01
CA TRP A 115 13.67 13.05 -0.58
C TRP A 115 13.22 13.41 -2.00
N PRO A 116 13.41 12.51 -2.98
CA PRO A 116 13.73 11.08 -2.83
C PRO A 116 15.15 10.62 -3.21
N ALA A 117 16.19 11.46 -3.05
CA ALA A 117 17.56 11.06 -3.38
C ALA A 117 18.04 9.79 -2.62
N PRO A 118 18.94 8.96 -3.18
CA PRO A 118 19.52 7.84 -2.44
C PRO A 118 20.17 8.31 -1.13
N GLY A 119 19.96 7.57 -0.04
CA GLY A 119 20.41 7.95 1.30
C GLY A 119 19.44 8.90 2.03
N THR A 120 18.31 9.24 1.44
CA THR A 120 17.28 10.08 2.08
C THR A 120 16.05 9.27 2.45
N ALA A 121 15.26 9.82 3.37
CA ALA A 121 14.01 9.23 3.82
C ALA A 121 12.87 10.25 3.75
N MET A 122 11.65 9.75 3.55
CA MET A 122 10.43 10.49 3.84
C MET A 122 9.56 9.78 4.86
N ARG A 123 8.70 10.56 5.48
CA ARG A 123 7.76 10.12 6.51
C ARG A 123 6.37 10.63 6.17
N ALA A 124 5.40 9.73 6.19
CA ALA A 124 4.00 10.05 5.98
C ALA A 124 3.18 9.53 7.17
N ALA A 125 2.64 10.46 7.96
CA ALA A 125 1.60 10.16 8.92
C ALA A 125 0.26 10.09 8.17
N LEU A 126 -0.40 8.94 8.22
CA LEU A 126 -1.66 8.74 7.52
C LEU A 126 -2.84 8.99 8.45
N SER A 127 -3.84 9.67 7.91
CA SER A 127 -5.13 9.87 8.52
C SER A 127 -6.20 9.62 7.47
N VAL A 128 -7.38 9.19 7.90
CA VAL A 128 -8.49 8.99 6.97
C VAL A 128 -9.15 10.35 6.78
N TRP A 129 -9.15 10.88 5.56
CA TRP A 129 -9.90 12.09 5.27
C TRP A 129 -11.40 11.87 5.51
N SER A 130 -12.07 12.92 5.99
CA SER A 130 -13.52 12.89 6.15
C SER A 130 -14.20 12.59 4.81
N ARG A 131 -13.67 13.17 3.72
CA ARG A 131 -14.05 12.88 2.33
C ARG A 131 -12.87 13.19 1.39
N PRO A 132 -12.34 12.23 0.62
CA PRO A 132 -11.27 12.54 -0.32
C PRO A 132 -11.71 13.49 -1.44
N PRO A 133 -10.77 14.23 -2.06
CA PRO A 133 -10.96 14.89 -3.36
C PRO A 133 -11.57 13.93 -4.38
N ALA A 134 -12.55 14.40 -5.14
CA ALA A 134 -13.29 13.63 -6.13
C ALA A 134 -13.90 12.32 -5.58
N ALA A 135 -14.19 12.25 -4.26
CA ALA A 135 -14.80 11.07 -3.67
C ALA A 135 -16.15 10.77 -4.33
N VAL A 136 -16.28 9.60 -4.92
CA VAL A 136 -17.54 9.11 -5.48
C VAL A 136 -18.28 8.33 -4.40
N ARG A 137 -19.60 8.48 -4.34
CA ARG A 137 -20.42 7.59 -3.51
C ARG A 137 -20.90 6.45 -4.38
N ALA A 138 -20.91 5.24 -3.82
CA ALA A 138 -21.57 4.14 -4.49
C ALA A 138 -23.07 4.45 -4.59
N GLY A 139 -23.53 4.79 -5.79
CA GLY A 139 -24.94 4.94 -6.10
C GLY A 139 -25.63 3.57 -6.31
N PRO A 140 -26.96 3.54 -6.42
CA PRO A 140 -27.63 2.40 -7.02
C PRO A 140 -27.01 2.13 -8.41
N ARG A 141 -26.93 0.85 -8.83
CA ARG A 141 -26.47 0.50 -10.17
C ARG A 141 -27.28 1.31 -11.18
N ASN A 142 -26.59 1.98 -12.11
CA ASN A 142 -27.28 2.81 -13.10
C ASN A 142 -28.18 1.88 -13.93
N PRO A 143 -29.50 2.08 -13.95
CA PRO A 143 -30.33 1.25 -14.80
C PRO A 143 -30.05 1.66 -16.24
N ILE A 144 -29.68 0.70 -17.09
CA ILE A 144 -29.49 0.99 -18.51
C ILE A 144 -30.87 1.29 -19.09
N HIS A 145 -31.04 2.49 -19.63
CA HIS A 145 -32.24 2.83 -20.38
C HIS A 145 -32.17 2.13 -21.74
N ILE A 146 -33.04 1.13 -21.96
CA ILE A 146 -33.16 0.47 -23.26
C ILE A 146 -33.90 1.44 -24.18
N GLY A 147 -33.13 2.21 -24.95
CA GLY A 147 -33.68 3.13 -25.94
C GLY A 147 -34.42 2.38 -27.06
N PRO A 148 -35.51 2.94 -27.59
CA PRO A 148 -36.17 2.41 -28.79
C PRO A 148 -35.21 2.60 -29.98
N GLY A 149 -34.41 1.60 -30.30
CA GLY A 149 -33.48 1.65 -31.44
C GLY A 149 -32.10 1.07 -31.22
N LEU A 150 -31.77 0.50 -30.06
CA LEU A 150 -30.66 -0.46 -30.02
C LEU A 150 -31.09 -1.67 -30.84
N PRO A 151 -30.46 -1.96 -32.00
CA PRO A 151 -30.77 -3.16 -32.72
C PRO A 151 -30.46 -4.32 -31.78
N LEU A 152 -31.50 -5.04 -31.36
CA LEU A 152 -31.33 -6.42 -30.91
C LEU A 152 -30.80 -7.13 -32.15
N GLN A 153 -29.48 -7.14 -32.30
CA GLN A 153 -28.82 -7.79 -33.41
C GLN A 153 -29.12 -9.28 -33.21
N ASP A 154 -30.00 -9.82 -34.06
CA ASP A 154 -30.56 -11.18 -33.96
C ASP A 154 -29.49 -12.30 -34.03
N ASP A 155 -28.21 -11.95 -34.16
CA ASP A 155 -27.07 -12.87 -34.25
C ASP A 155 -26.42 -13.21 -32.89
N VAL A 156 -26.88 -12.61 -31.78
CA VAL A 156 -26.47 -13.12 -30.47
C VAL A 156 -27.30 -14.37 -30.18
N SER A 157 -26.66 -15.54 -30.35
CA SER A 157 -27.22 -16.87 -30.08
C SER A 157 -28.32 -16.84 -29.00
N PRO A 158 -29.53 -17.33 -29.30
CA PRO A 158 -30.66 -17.28 -28.37
C PRO A 158 -30.34 -17.86 -26.98
N ASP A 159 -29.33 -18.72 -26.84
CA ASP A 159 -28.98 -19.35 -25.57
C ASP A 159 -28.16 -18.46 -24.62
N SER A 160 -27.55 -17.36 -25.07
CA SER A 160 -26.76 -16.50 -24.17
C SER A 160 -27.58 -15.40 -23.46
N ILE A 161 -28.83 -15.16 -23.90
CA ILE A 161 -29.76 -14.21 -23.28
C ILE A 161 -31.05 -14.89 -22.76
N ARG A 162 -31.42 -16.09 -23.24
CA ARG A 162 -32.69 -16.74 -22.86
C ARG A 162 -32.78 -17.23 -21.41
N THR A 163 -31.70 -17.27 -20.64
CA THR A 163 -31.78 -17.71 -19.23
C THR A 163 -32.08 -16.59 -18.23
N ALA A 164 -32.28 -15.34 -18.69
CA ALA A 164 -32.92 -14.30 -17.90
C ALA A 164 -34.41 -14.23 -18.29
N GLY A 165 -35.17 -15.26 -17.94
CA GLY A 165 -36.61 -15.30 -18.20
C GLY A 165 -37.31 -14.19 -17.42
N LEU A 166 -37.50 -13.02 -18.03
CA LEU A 166 -38.40 -11.94 -17.61
C LEU A 166 -38.47 -10.96 -18.80
N HIS A 167 -39.59 -10.90 -19.51
CA HIS A 167 -39.88 -9.89 -20.53
C HIS A 167 -40.21 -8.56 -19.86
N GLY A 168 -39.77 -7.45 -20.45
CA GLY A 168 -40.02 -6.11 -19.96
C GLY A 168 -40.05 -5.21 -21.18
N ASP A 169 -41.06 -4.36 -21.24
CA ASP A 169 -41.37 -3.57 -22.43
C ASP A 169 -40.26 -2.56 -22.76
N VAL A 170 -40.24 -2.11 -24.01
CA VAL A 170 -39.42 -0.96 -24.45
C VAL A 170 -39.74 0.24 -23.56
N GLY A 171 -38.70 0.85 -22.96
CA GLY A 171 -38.85 1.90 -21.95
C GLY A 171 -38.76 1.44 -20.49
N SER A 172 -38.56 0.14 -20.23
CA SER A 172 -38.27 -0.37 -18.89
C SER A 172 -36.80 -0.20 -18.49
N TYR A 173 -36.55 0.12 -17.22
CA TYR A 173 -35.23 0.19 -16.60
C TYR A 173 -34.88 -1.17 -15.97
N ARG A 174 -33.70 -1.74 -16.25
CA ARG A 174 -33.25 -3.01 -15.66
C ARG A 174 -31.94 -2.89 -14.88
N SER A 175 -31.86 -3.62 -13.77
CA SER A 175 -30.60 -3.83 -13.04
C SER A 175 -29.80 -4.94 -13.71
N VAL A 176 -28.60 -4.63 -14.18
CA VAL A 176 -27.70 -5.61 -14.80
C VAL A 176 -27.06 -6.47 -13.69
N SER A 177 -27.64 -7.62 -13.39
CA SER A 177 -27.01 -8.66 -12.55
C SER A 177 -26.54 -9.89 -13.34
N GLU A 178 -26.91 -10.03 -14.62
CA GLU A 178 -26.74 -11.30 -15.37
C GLU A 178 -25.94 -11.23 -16.69
N VAL A 179 -25.28 -10.11 -17.02
CA VAL A 179 -24.56 -9.95 -18.32
C VAL A 179 -23.23 -10.74 -18.41
N TRP A 180 -22.81 -11.42 -17.34
CA TRP A 180 -21.50 -12.10 -17.24
C TRP A 180 -21.27 -13.33 -18.14
N ARG A 181 -22.25 -13.77 -18.94
CA ARG A 181 -22.13 -15.02 -19.72
C ARG A 181 -22.05 -14.88 -21.24
N MET A 182 -21.97 -13.67 -21.79
CA MET A 182 -21.80 -13.52 -23.23
C MET A 182 -20.32 -13.54 -23.61
N GLY A 183 -19.86 -14.70 -24.09
CA GLY A 183 -18.52 -14.89 -24.58
C GLY A 183 -18.23 -14.08 -25.84
N SER A 184 -17.00 -13.59 -25.91
CA SER A 184 -16.21 -13.43 -27.15
C SER A 184 -16.52 -12.29 -28.11
N TYR A 185 -17.30 -11.27 -27.75
CA TYR A 185 -17.37 -10.05 -28.57
C TYR A 185 -16.61 -8.90 -27.94
N ASP A 186 -15.88 -8.19 -28.80
CA ASP A 186 -15.11 -6.98 -28.53
C ASP A 186 -15.72 -6.15 -27.42
N HIS A 187 -14.89 -5.92 -26.39
CA HIS A 187 -15.22 -5.27 -25.13
C HIS A 187 -16.40 -4.29 -25.23
N PRO A 188 -17.59 -4.64 -24.72
CA PRO A 188 -18.64 -3.65 -24.56
C PRO A 188 -18.07 -2.51 -23.72
N ASP A 189 -18.32 -1.27 -24.18
CA ASP A 189 -17.98 -0.02 -23.48
C ASP A 189 -18.07 -0.19 -21.96
N PRO A 190 -17.08 0.32 -21.20
CA PRO A 190 -16.84 -0.06 -19.81
C PRO A 190 -18.09 0.11 -18.94
N GLU A 191 -18.81 -1.00 -18.82
CA GLU A 191 -19.79 -1.45 -17.83
C GLU A 191 -20.80 -0.42 -17.28
N ALA A 192 -21.97 -0.91 -16.86
CA ALA A 192 -22.84 -0.20 -15.92
C ALA A 192 -22.17 -0.13 -14.53
N ILE A 193 -21.01 0.53 -14.47
CA ILE A 193 -20.32 0.95 -13.27
C ILE A 193 -21.29 1.87 -12.56
N VAL A 194 -21.62 1.51 -11.32
CA VAL A 194 -22.19 2.38 -10.27
C VAL A 194 -22.10 3.84 -10.70
N ASP A 195 -23.24 4.48 -11.03
CA ASP A 195 -23.25 5.90 -11.43
C ASP A 195 -22.52 6.68 -10.34
N PRO A 196 -21.28 7.12 -10.57
CA PRO A 196 -20.47 7.67 -9.51
C PRO A 196 -21.02 9.05 -9.21
N ARG A 197 -22.00 9.11 -8.30
CA ARG A 197 -22.56 10.38 -7.89
C ARG A 197 -21.50 11.11 -7.10
N ALA A 198 -21.25 12.34 -7.51
CA ALA A 198 -20.41 13.25 -6.78
C ALA A 198 -20.87 13.28 -5.31
N SER A 199 -19.93 13.07 -4.38
CA SER A 199 -20.21 13.13 -2.95
C SER A 199 -20.52 14.55 -2.44
N ALA A 200 -20.51 15.55 -3.33
CA ALA A 200 -20.88 16.94 -3.10
C ALA A 200 -21.77 17.44 -4.26
N ALA A 201 -22.66 18.39 -3.96
CA ALA A 201 -23.59 18.95 -4.96
C ALA A 201 -22.90 19.89 -5.98
N ALA A 202 -21.82 20.55 -5.59
CA ALA A 202 -21.06 21.45 -6.46
C ALA A 202 -19.75 20.81 -6.93
N ALA A 203 -19.41 20.97 -8.21
CA ALA A 203 -18.20 20.41 -8.82
C ALA A 203 -16.91 20.84 -8.10
N VAL A 204 -16.82 22.10 -7.68
CA VAL A 204 -15.67 22.62 -6.92
C VAL A 204 -15.52 21.92 -5.56
N GLN A 205 -16.63 21.70 -4.85
CA GLN A 205 -16.61 20.99 -3.55
C GLN A 205 -16.33 19.50 -3.72
N PHE A 206 -16.79 18.91 -4.82
CA PHE A 206 -16.48 17.52 -5.18
C PHE A 206 -14.98 17.38 -5.46
N ALA A 207 -14.42 18.25 -6.30
CA ALA A 207 -13.00 18.27 -6.60
C ALA A 207 -12.14 18.52 -5.36
N ALA A 208 -12.54 19.43 -4.47
CA ALA A 208 -11.78 19.74 -3.26
C ALA A 208 -11.88 18.68 -2.14
N GLY A 209 -13.03 18.01 -1.99
CA GLY A 209 -13.25 17.04 -0.91
C GLY A 209 -13.49 17.68 0.47
N ASP A 210 -13.06 16.98 1.53
CA ASP A 210 -12.91 17.43 2.92
C ASP A 210 -11.70 16.70 3.52
N SER A 211 -10.55 17.37 3.45
CA SER A 211 -9.24 16.85 3.89
C SER A 211 -9.06 16.83 5.40
N ARG A 212 -10.05 17.28 6.18
CA ARG A 212 -9.98 17.18 7.64
C ARG A 212 -9.90 15.71 8.04
N PRO A 213 -8.93 15.33 8.89
CA PRO A 213 -8.82 13.96 9.34
C PRO A 213 -10.06 13.56 10.13
N ARG A 214 -10.58 12.36 9.86
CA ARG A 214 -11.68 11.77 10.61
C ARG A 214 -11.25 11.59 12.05
N ALA A 215 -12.14 11.96 12.98
CA ALA A 215 -11.89 11.84 14.41
C ALA A 215 -11.42 10.41 14.76
N GLY A 216 -10.35 10.33 15.55
CA GLY A 216 -9.76 9.05 15.94
C GLY A 216 -8.99 8.34 14.83
N THR A 217 -8.61 9.00 13.72
CA THR A 217 -7.73 8.39 12.71
C THR A 217 -6.37 9.05 12.61
N SER A 218 -6.24 10.30 13.06
CA SER A 218 -4.96 11.02 13.14
C SER A 218 -3.99 10.29 14.06
N ALA A 219 -2.70 10.31 13.69
CA ALA A 219 -1.61 9.81 14.53
C ALA A 219 -1.79 8.34 14.97
N ARG A 220 -2.46 7.52 14.16
CA ARG A 220 -2.61 6.09 14.44
C ARG A 220 -1.77 5.21 13.53
N ALA A 221 -1.44 5.70 12.35
CA ALA A 221 -0.79 4.94 11.30
C ALA A 221 0.22 5.83 10.60
N TRP A 222 1.35 5.26 10.23
CA TRP A 222 2.35 5.97 9.46
C TRP A 222 3.22 4.97 8.68
N PHE A 223 3.91 5.48 7.68
CA PHE A 223 5.02 4.79 7.06
C PHE A 223 6.19 5.74 6.81
N ARG A 224 7.38 5.16 6.73
CA ARG A 224 8.61 5.78 6.27
C ARG A 224 9.15 4.99 5.10
N ILE A 225 9.76 5.70 4.18
CA ILE A 225 10.48 5.10 3.07
C ILE A 225 11.85 5.72 3.06
N TYR A 226 12.86 4.89 3.18
CA TYR A 226 14.25 5.23 2.97
C TYR A 226 14.69 4.62 1.65
N ARG A 227 15.35 5.43 0.83
CA ARG A 227 15.94 4.95 -0.42
C ARG A 227 17.38 4.57 -0.12
N GLU A 228 17.73 3.31 -0.33
CA GLU A 228 19.07 2.83 -0.05
C GLU A 228 20.09 3.56 -0.94
N SER A 229 21.25 3.85 -0.37
CA SER A 229 22.41 4.45 -1.04
C SER A 229 23.44 3.39 -1.39
N ALA A 230 24.38 3.71 -2.28
CA ALA A 230 25.51 2.83 -2.58
C ALA A 230 26.31 2.42 -1.32
N ALA A 231 26.37 3.30 -0.31
CA ALA A 231 27.08 3.05 0.94
C ALA A 231 26.36 2.04 1.85
N ASP A 232 25.07 1.77 1.62
CA ASP A 232 24.34 0.71 2.33
C ASP A 232 24.58 -0.68 1.70
N HIS A 233 25.38 -0.73 0.62
CA HIS A 233 25.63 -1.90 -0.22
C HIS A 233 27.10 -2.10 -0.58
N ASP A 234 27.97 -2.13 0.43
CA ASP A 234 29.40 -2.36 0.23
C ASP A 234 29.79 -3.84 0.23
N GLY A 235 28.83 -4.75 0.47
CA GLY A 235 29.01 -6.19 0.46
C GLY A 235 29.71 -6.74 1.70
N ASP A 236 29.85 -5.94 2.76
CA ASP A 236 30.50 -6.37 4.00
C ASP A 236 29.56 -7.19 4.92
N GLY A 237 28.29 -7.34 4.53
CA GLY A 237 27.25 -8.03 5.29
C GLY A 237 26.63 -7.17 6.40
N THR A 238 26.91 -5.87 6.41
CA THR A 238 26.43 -4.84 7.33
C THR A 238 25.79 -3.69 6.53
N PRO A 239 24.47 -3.46 6.66
CA PRO A 239 23.55 -4.22 7.50
C PRO A 239 23.40 -5.67 7.03
N TYR A 240 22.90 -6.55 7.91
CA TYR A 240 22.67 -7.97 7.60
C TYR A 240 21.81 -8.31 6.38
N TYR A 241 21.15 -7.32 5.79
CA TYR A 241 20.42 -7.46 4.53
C TYR A 241 21.22 -6.98 3.32
N ASP A 242 22.48 -6.62 3.52
CA ASP A 242 23.45 -6.26 2.50
C ASP A 242 24.03 -7.50 1.83
N VAL A 243 23.20 -8.12 1.00
CA VAL A 243 23.58 -9.27 0.16
C VAL A 243 23.38 -8.94 -1.33
N LEU A 244 22.87 -7.75 -1.62
CA LEU A 244 22.61 -7.28 -2.98
C LEU A 244 23.63 -6.20 -3.31
N ASP A 245 24.56 -6.53 -4.19
CA ASP A 245 25.46 -5.55 -4.80
C ASP A 245 24.62 -4.57 -5.64
N LEU A 246 24.42 -3.35 -5.11
CA LEU A 246 23.78 -2.24 -5.83
C LEU A 246 24.80 -1.36 -6.54
N ASN A 247 26.11 -1.60 -6.41
CA ASN A 247 27.14 -0.82 -7.11
C ASN A 247 27.25 -1.18 -8.58
N GLY A 248 26.49 -2.19 -9.02
CA GLY A 248 26.52 -2.63 -10.38
C GLY A 248 27.77 -3.47 -10.62
N GLY A 249 27.76 -4.70 -10.11
CA GLY A 249 28.80 -5.66 -10.45
C GLY A 249 29.00 -5.78 -11.96
N SER A 250 30.20 -6.17 -12.37
CA SER A 250 30.46 -6.60 -13.74
C SER A 250 29.68 -7.88 -14.01
N GLY A 251 28.53 -7.73 -14.66
CA GLY A 251 27.82 -8.86 -15.23
C GLY A 251 28.51 -9.32 -16.48
N VAL A 252 28.72 -10.61 -16.63
CA VAL A 252 29.09 -11.16 -17.93
C VAL A 252 27.80 -11.29 -18.75
N ASP A 253 27.69 -10.55 -19.85
CA ASP A 253 26.57 -10.73 -20.78
C ASP A 253 26.58 -12.13 -21.42
N TYR A 254 25.54 -12.48 -22.17
CA TYR A 254 25.46 -13.78 -22.85
C TYR A 254 26.58 -14.02 -23.88
N GLN A 255 27.39 -13.00 -24.20
CA GLN A 255 28.54 -13.10 -25.10
C GLN A 255 29.88 -13.18 -24.36
N GLY A 256 29.88 -13.24 -23.02
CA GLY A 256 31.14 -13.27 -22.27
C GLY A 256 31.73 -11.90 -21.98
N ASN A 257 31.06 -10.79 -22.35
CA ASN A 257 31.59 -9.45 -22.12
C ASN A 257 31.18 -8.96 -20.73
N GLU A 258 32.14 -8.46 -19.95
CA GLU A 258 31.84 -7.69 -18.75
C GLU A 258 31.08 -6.42 -19.16
N ARG A 259 29.80 -6.38 -18.82
CA ARG A 259 29.00 -5.17 -18.85
C ARG A 259 28.89 -4.66 -17.42
N PRO A 260 29.24 -3.38 -17.17
CA PRO A 260 28.87 -2.76 -15.91
C PRO A 260 27.36 -2.80 -15.81
N TYR A 261 26.83 -3.54 -14.83
CA TYR A 261 25.43 -3.35 -14.50
C TYR A 261 25.28 -1.94 -13.95
N PRO A 262 24.24 -1.21 -14.33
CA PRO A 262 23.97 0.07 -13.72
C PRO A 262 23.63 -0.15 -12.24
N PRO A 263 24.05 0.76 -11.35
CA PRO A 263 23.78 0.64 -9.93
C PRO A 263 22.27 0.58 -9.69
N ASN A 264 21.82 -0.40 -8.91
CA ASN A 264 20.40 -0.61 -8.66
C ASN A 264 19.91 0.34 -7.56
N ALA A 265 19.66 1.59 -7.91
CA ALA A 265 19.14 2.59 -6.97
C ALA A 265 17.62 2.49 -6.71
N SER A 266 17.01 1.33 -6.96
CA SER A 266 15.57 1.11 -6.84
C SER A 266 15.19 0.23 -5.65
N VAL A 267 16.05 0.19 -4.63
CA VAL A 267 15.78 -0.54 -3.40
C VAL A 267 15.41 0.43 -2.28
N PHE A 268 14.37 0.06 -1.53
CA PHE A 268 13.82 0.87 -0.47
C PHE A 268 13.65 0.06 0.81
N VAL A 269 13.93 0.71 1.92
CA VAL A 269 13.51 0.24 3.24
C VAL A 269 12.21 0.95 3.59
N VAL A 270 11.14 0.19 3.69
CA VAL A 270 9.83 0.65 4.12
C VAL A 270 9.61 0.28 5.58
N THR A 271 9.43 1.27 6.42
CA THR A 271 9.05 1.07 7.82
C THR A 271 7.61 1.48 8.04
N CYS A 272 6.80 0.60 8.58
CA CYS A 272 5.38 0.80 8.78
C CYS A 272 5.06 0.70 10.27
N GLY A 273 4.23 1.61 10.77
CA GLY A 273 3.83 1.61 12.18
C GLY A 273 2.34 1.78 12.39
N SER A 274 1.84 1.13 13.45
CA SER A 274 0.56 1.44 14.09
C SER A 274 0.84 1.94 15.50
N GLY A 275 0.73 3.25 15.68
CA GLY A 275 1.05 3.95 16.92
C GLY A 275 1.11 5.47 16.73
N ALA A 276 1.45 6.15 17.83
CA ALA A 276 1.34 7.60 17.97
C ALA A 276 2.66 8.35 17.81
N THR A 277 3.75 7.66 17.46
CA THR A 277 5.07 8.29 17.27
C THR A 277 5.18 9.08 15.97
N LEU A 278 4.14 9.03 15.11
CA LEU A 278 4.12 9.66 13.78
C LEU A 278 5.25 9.18 12.85
N GLY A 279 5.96 8.11 13.19
CA GLY A 279 7.12 7.60 12.48
C GLY A 279 8.46 8.19 12.91
N PHE A 280 8.52 9.00 13.97
CA PHE A 280 9.79 9.39 14.55
C PHE A 280 10.49 8.16 15.15
N ARG A 281 11.77 8.00 14.83
CA ARG A 281 12.58 6.86 15.30
C ARG A 281 13.04 7.08 16.74
N ARG A 282 13.47 8.30 17.05
CA ARG A 282 14.07 8.70 18.33
C ARG A 282 13.66 10.11 18.69
N TRP A 283 13.78 10.45 19.98
CA TRP A 283 13.50 11.80 20.47
C TRP A 283 14.33 12.89 19.79
N SER A 284 15.59 12.61 19.45
CA SER A 284 16.43 13.57 18.72
C SER A 284 15.83 13.98 17.37
N GLU A 285 15.14 13.06 16.67
CA GLU A 285 14.44 13.39 15.43
C GLU A 285 13.20 14.25 15.67
N VAL A 286 12.50 14.03 16.79
CA VAL A 286 11.35 14.85 17.21
C VAL A 286 11.79 16.30 17.42
N VAL A 287 12.87 16.50 18.18
CA VAL A 287 13.44 17.83 18.46
C VAL A 287 13.96 18.48 17.17
N ALA A 288 14.68 17.73 16.33
CA ALA A 288 15.19 18.25 15.06
C ALA A 288 14.07 18.70 14.12
N ALA A 289 12.90 18.05 14.19
CA ALA A 289 11.72 18.43 13.41
C ALA A 289 10.85 19.52 14.08
N GLY A 290 11.21 20.00 15.28
CA GLY A 290 10.39 20.95 16.05
C GLY A 290 9.01 20.39 16.45
N ALA A 291 8.92 19.08 16.62
CA ALA A 291 7.67 18.37 16.92
C ALA A 291 7.54 17.99 18.41
N ASP A 292 8.42 18.48 19.26
CA ASP A 292 8.49 18.20 20.70
C ASP A 292 7.16 18.51 21.42
N LEU A 293 6.50 19.61 21.08
CA LEU A 293 5.20 19.98 21.65
C LEU A 293 4.08 18.95 21.34
N THR A 294 4.21 18.18 20.26
CA THR A 294 3.26 17.08 19.94
C THR A 294 3.30 15.98 21.00
N PHE A 295 4.44 15.86 21.67
CA PHE A 295 4.71 14.91 22.74
C PHE A 295 4.89 15.62 24.09
N MET A 296 4.24 16.78 24.26
CA MET A 296 4.26 17.58 25.49
C MET A 296 5.67 18.04 25.93
N GLY A 297 6.66 18.00 25.03
CA GLY A 297 8.06 18.27 25.37
C GLY A 297 8.71 17.18 26.24
N ASP A 298 8.09 16.01 26.37
CA ASP A 298 8.53 14.92 27.27
C ASP A 298 9.06 13.72 26.48
N GLN A 299 10.37 13.47 26.60
CA GLN A 299 11.05 12.32 26.00
C GLN A 299 10.51 10.99 26.55
N SER A 300 10.24 10.89 27.84
CA SER A 300 9.77 9.65 28.46
C SER A 300 8.38 9.27 27.94
N TYR A 301 7.51 10.27 27.72
CA TYR A 301 6.22 10.05 27.07
C TYR A 301 6.37 9.54 25.63
N PHE A 302 7.29 10.10 24.84
CA PHE A 302 7.57 9.59 23.50
C PHE A 302 8.08 8.14 23.52
N GLU A 303 8.99 7.81 24.44
CA GLU A 303 9.54 6.45 24.59
C GLU A 303 8.46 5.44 25.01
N GLU A 304 7.52 5.85 25.87
CA GLU A 304 6.35 5.03 26.22
C GLU A 304 5.50 4.75 24.97
N LEU A 305 5.14 5.78 24.20
CA LEU A 305 4.39 5.63 22.96
C LEU A 305 5.12 4.74 21.95
N ARG A 306 6.45 4.87 21.85
CA ARG A 306 7.29 4.07 20.97
C ARG A 306 7.33 2.61 21.40
N SER A 307 7.36 2.34 22.70
CA SER A 307 7.38 0.97 23.24
C SER A 307 6.03 0.24 23.02
N ALA A 308 4.93 0.98 22.98
CA ALA A 308 3.58 0.45 22.74
C ALA A 308 3.27 0.24 21.25
N GLU A 309 4.09 0.77 20.35
CA GLU A 309 3.86 0.79 18.92
C GLU A 309 4.17 -0.56 18.26
N THR A 310 3.34 -0.97 17.30
CA THR A 310 3.66 -2.10 16.42
C THR A 310 4.37 -1.59 15.17
N VAL A 311 5.65 -1.96 15.02
CA VAL A 311 6.51 -1.53 13.91
C VAL A 311 6.90 -2.75 13.08
N LEU A 312 6.81 -2.62 11.76
CA LEU A 312 7.23 -3.64 10.80
C LEU A 312 8.18 -3.01 9.80
N TRP A 313 9.23 -3.75 9.45
CA TRP A 313 10.25 -3.32 8.50
C TRP A 313 10.24 -4.23 7.29
N TYR A 314 10.30 -3.61 6.12
CA TYR A 314 10.32 -4.30 4.85
C TYR A 314 11.42 -3.71 3.98
N ARG A 315 12.05 -4.54 3.18
CA ARG A 315 12.89 -4.13 2.07
C ARG A 315 12.16 -4.49 0.79
N ILE A 316 12.08 -3.55 -0.15
CA ILE A 316 11.41 -3.74 -1.43
C ILE A 316 12.33 -3.32 -2.57
N GLU A 317 12.27 -4.04 -3.67
CA GLU A 317 12.89 -3.63 -4.92
C GLU A 317 11.80 -3.22 -5.91
N TRP A 318 11.90 -1.99 -6.41
CA TRP A 318 11.11 -1.52 -7.53
C TRP A 318 11.89 -1.75 -8.83
N SER A 319 11.19 -2.06 -9.92
CA SER A 319 11.76 -2.12 -11.25
C SER A 319 11.06 -1.11 -12.15
N PRO A 320 11.82 -0.32 -12.94
CA PRO A 320 11.25 0.47 -14.00
C PRO A 320 10.58 -0.45 -15.03
N LEU A 321 9.61 0.14 -15.73
CA LEU A 321 9.17 -0.41 -17.00
C LEU A 321 10.33 -0.30 -17.98
N THR A 322 11.06 -1.39 -18.18
CA THR A 322 11.79 -1.58 -19.43
C THR A 322 10.75 -2.06 -20.43
N GLY A 323 10.46 -1.32 -21.51
CA GLY A 323 9.46 -1.66 -22.53
C GLY A 323 9.70 -2.98 -23.31
N ASP A 324 10.46 -3.90 -22.73
CA ASP A 324 10.68 -5.28 -23.15
C ASP A 324 9.80 -6.19 -22.27
N TYR A 325 9.33 -7.32 -22.81
CA TYR A 325 8.47 -8.27 -22.08
C TYR A 325 9.07 -8.55 -20.69
N GLY A 326 8.32 -8.21 -19.63
CA GLY A 326 8.88 -7.93 -18.30
C GLY A 326 9.83 -8.97 -17.68
N PRO A 327 10.49 -8.62 -16.56
CA PRO A 327 11.53 -9.43 -15.91
C PRO A 327 11.10 -10.84 -15.45
N MET A 328 9.80 -11.17 -15.48
CA MET A 328 9.33 -12.56 -15.32
C MET A 328 9.90 -13.51 -16.38
N GLY A 329 10.35 -13.00 -17.54
CA GLY A 329 11.02 -13.81 -18.57
C GLY A 329 12.52 -14.04 -18.34
N ARG A 330 13.21 -13.21 -17.54
CA ARG A 330 14.69 -13.23 -17.47
C ARG A 330 15.28 -13.92 -16.23
N ARG A 331 14.52 -14.12 -15.14
CA ARG A 331 15.12 -14.54 -13.85
C ARG A 331 14.97 -16.01 -13.45
N LYS A 332 14.68 -16.91 -14.38
CA LYS A 332 14.86 -18.34 -14.12
C LYS A 332 15.28 -19.03 -15.39
N GLY A 333 16.57 -19.35 -15.47
CA GLY A 333 17.11 -20.35 -16.39
C GLY A 333 16.57 -21.75 -16.08
N TYR A 334 15.24 -21.89 -16.04
CA TYR A 334 14.63 -23.15 -16.38
C TYR A 334 14.71 -23.23 -17.90
N PRO A 335 15.62 -24.04 -18.47
CA PRO A 335 15.41 -24.46 -19.84
C PRO A 335 14.03 -25.10 -19.85
N LEU A 336 13.04 -24.43 -20.45
CA LEU A 336 11.80 -25.10 -20.80
C LEU A 336 12.25 -26.25 -21.70
N PRO A 337 12.11 -27.50 -21.25
CA PRO A 337 12.67 -28.63 -21.96
C PRO A 337 11.87 -28.79 -23.24
N ASN A 338 12.40 -28.27 -24.34
CA ASN A 338 12.16 -28.73 -25.70
C ASN A 338 10.70 -29.14 -26.00
N GLN A 339 9.71 -28.36 -25.56
CA GLN A 339 8.34 -28.52 -26.00
C GLN A 339 8.19 -27.64 -27.23
N GLY A 340 8.08 -28.32 -28.38
CA GLY A 340 8.08 -27.73 -29.70
C GLY A 340 7.17 -26.51 -29.79
N TRP A 341 7.73 -25.42 -30.31
CA TRP A 341 7.12 -24.54 -31.30
C TRP A 341 5.60 -24.61 -31.38
N PHE A 342 4.91 -24.10 -30.36
CA PHE A 342 3.50 -23.72 -30.47
C PHE A 342 3.45 -22.24 -30.92
N PRO A 343 2.95 -21.93 -32.12
CA PRO A 343 2.80 -20.57 -32.62
C PRO A 343 1.51 -19.93 -32.07
N ILE A 344 1.37 -19.85 -30.74
CA ILE A 344 0.26 -19.14 -30.07
C ILE A 344 0.68 -17.72 -29.67
N TRP A 345 1.89 -17.29 -30.05
CA TRP A 345 2.47 -15.98 -29.71
C TRP A 345 1.88 -14.77 -30.46
N ASN A 346 0.86 -14.93 -31.31
CA ASN A 346 0.45 -13.83 -32.20
C ASN A 346 -0.73 -12.96 -31.75
N GLN A 347 -1.49 -13.25 -30.68
CA GLN A 347 -2.67 -12.42 -30.37
C GLN A 347 -3.06 -12.29 -28.90
N ILE A 348 -2.26 -12.78 -27.94
CA ILE A 348 -2.40 -12.22 -26.59
C ILE A 348 -1.74 -10.86 -26.68
N SER A 349 -2.54 -9.84 -26.93
CA SER A 349 -2.23 -8.43 -26.71
C SER A 349 -1.76 -8.29 -25.27
N ALA A 350 -0.51 -8.64 -25.02
CA ALA A 350 0.18 -8.38 -23.77
C ALA A 350 0.32 -6.87 -23.74
N ILE A 351 -0.71 -6.22 -23.19
CA ILE A 351 -0.72 -4.77 -23.00
C ILE A 351 0.58 -4.51 -22.22
N PRO A 352 1.55 -3.80 -22.82
CA PRO A 352 2.79 -3.49 -22.11
C PRO A 352 2.37 -2.75 -20.85
N SER A 353 2.72 -3.32 -19.69
CA SER A 353 2.41 -2.74 -18.39
C SER A 353 2.96 -1.32 -18.40
N GLN A 354 2.12 -0.30 -18.37
CA GLN A 354 2.57 1.10 -18.46
C GLN A 354 3.21 1.60 -17.16
N ALA A 355 3.29 0.77 -16.12
CA ALA A 355 3.82 1.13 -14.81
C ALA A 355 5.01 0.24 -14.41
N GLY A 356 5.92 0.83 -13.63
CA GLY A 356 6.92 0.06 -12.88
C GLY A 356 6.24 -0.90 -11.89
N SER A 357 6.99 -1.88 -11.39
CA SER A 357 6.45 -2.93 -10.50
C SER A 357 7.37 -3.19 -9.32
N ILE A 358 6.81 -3.74 -8.24
CA ILE A 358 7.61 -4.26 -7.13
C ILE A 358 8.01 -5.70 -7.46
N LEU A 359 9.32 -5.94 -7.57
CA LEU A 359 9.86 -7.26 -7.92
C LEU A 359 9.83 -8.22 -6.74
N TRP A 360 10.20 -7.74 -5.55
CA TRP A 360 10.15 -8.53 -4.33
C TRP A 360 9.94 -7.66 -3.10
N THR A 361 9.55 -8.33 -2.01
CA THR A 361 9.37 -7.74 -0.69
C THR A 361 9.91 -8.72 0.34
N GLN A 362 10.86 -8.27 1.15
CA GLN A 362 11.45 -9.05 2.24
C GLN A 362 11.05 -8.40 3.55
N ARG A 363 10.53 -9.21 4.50
CA ARG A 363 10.36 -8.76 5.87
C ARG A 363 11.72 -8.78 6.58
N LEU A 364 12.02 -7.69 7.27
CA LEU A 364 13.23 -7.56 8.07
C LEU A 364 12.89 -7.91 9.54
N ASP A 365 13.71 -8.75 10.16
CA ASP A 365 13.47 -9.24 11.53
C ASP A 365 13.89 -8.25 12.62
N ARG A 366 14.72 -7.25 12.26
CA ARG A 366 15.21 -6.22 13.17
C ARG A 366 15.19 -4.86 12.51
N GLU A 367 15.30 -3.83 13.35
CA GLU A 367 15.32 -2.45 12.89
C GLU A 367 16.55 -2.19 11.99
N PRO A 368 16.35 -1.62 10.80
CA PRO A 368 17.45 -1.26 9.91
C PRO A 368 18.27 -0.10 10.49
N PRO A 369 19.59 -0.02 10.23
CA PRO A 369 20.43 1.07 10.70
C PRO A 369 20.00 2.42 10.13
N ALA A 370 19.46 2.46 8.91
CA ALA A 370 18.90 3.64 8.26
C ALA A 370 17.46 3.36 7.80
N TRP A 371 16.53 4.29 8.08
CA TRP A 371 15.14 4.26 7.60
C TRP A 371 14.42 5.60 7.79
#